data_AF-A0AAD1N8H2-F1
#
_entry.id   AF-A0AAD1N8H2-F1
#
_cell.length_a   1.000
_cell.length_b   1.000
_cell.length_c   1.000
_cell.angle_alpha   90.00
_cell.angle_beta   90.00
_cell.angle_gamma   90.00
#
_symmetry.space_group_name_H-M   'P 1'
#
loop_
_entity.id
_entity.type
_entity.pdbx_description
1 polymer ?
#
loop_
_entity_poly.entity_id
_entity_poly.type
_entity_poly.pdbx_seq_one_letter_code
_entity_poly.pdbx_strand_id
1 'polypeptide(L)' 'MKIVPKYKECMEKLLQELENEFMRIIANPKLDKKQKNILTKPLVTKKQILLNTLESLTMIERREDEE' A
#
# COMPACT_ATOMS: atom_id res chain seq x y z
N MET A 1 -3.50 10.00 -22.90
CA MET A 1 -3.70 10.31 -21.46
C MET A 1 -2.79 9.36 -20.71
N LYS A 2 -1.73 9.84 -20.02
CA LYS A 2 -0.87 8.92 -19.27
C LYS A 2 -1.70 8.36 -18.12
N ILE A 3 -2.05 7.08 -18.23
CA ILE A 3 -2.96 6.39 -17.32
C ILE A 3 -2.27 6.13 -15.96
N VAL A 4 -0.94 5.97 -15.97
CA VAL A 4 -0.13 5.62 -14.79
C VAL A 4 -0.03 6.72 -13.72
N PRO A 5 0.16 8.01 -14.02
CA PRO A 5 0.15 9.07 -13.01
C PRO A 5 -1.08 9.06 -12.10
N LYS A 6 -2.28 8.87 -12.68
CA LYS A 6 -3.54 8.83 -11.92
C LYS A 6 -3.62 7.60 -11.02
N TYR A 7 -3.17 6.44 -11.50
CA TYR A 7 -3.13 5.23 -10.67
C TYR A 7 -2.06 5.33 -9.59
N LYS A 8 -0.89 5.91 -9.89
CA LYS A 8 0.17 6.14 -8.90
C LYS A 8 -0.33 6.99 -7.73
N GLU A 9 -0.98 8.13 -8.00
CA GLU A 9 -1.58 8.97 -6.96
C GLU A 9 -2.63 8.22 -6.13
N CYS A 10 -3.45 7.37 -6.78
CA CYS A 10 -4.43 6.54 -6.08
C CYS A 10 -3.75 5.53 -5.14
N MET A 11 -2.70 4.85 -5.62
CA MET A 11 -1.96 3.86 -4.85
C MET A 11 -1.21 4.50 -3.67
N GLU A 12 -0.63 5.68 -3.86
CA GLU A 12 0.01 6.46 -2.79
C GLU A 12 -1.00 6.82 -1.68
N LYS A 13 -2.22 7.23 -2.05
CA LYS A 13 -3.30 7.48 -1.06
C LYS A 13 -3.69 6.22 -0.30
N LEU A 14 -3.85 5.09 -0.98
CA LEU A 14 -4.18 3.81 -0.34
C LEU A 14 -3.06 3.34 0.60
N LEU A 15 -1.79 3.54 0.22
CA LEU A 15 -0.64 3.25 1.08
C LEU A 15 -0.64 4.14 2.33
N GLN A 16 -0.91 5.44 2.16
CA GLN A 16 -1.00 6.38 3.28
C GLN A 16 -2.14 6.02 4.25
N GLU A 17 -3.28 5.54 3.74
CA GLU A 17 -4.39 5.06 4.55
C GLU A 17 -4.01 3.81 5.37
N LEU A 18 -3.29 2.85 4.76
CA LEU A 18 -2.77 1.68 5.47
C LEU A 18 -1.76 2.07 6.56
N GLU A 19 -0.90 3.05 6.30
CA GLU A 19 0.06 3.56 7.29
C GLU A 19 -0.65 4.24 8.47
N ASN A 20 -1.70 5.03 8.18
CA ASN A 20 -2.52 5.64 9.21
C ASN A 20 -3.23 4.58 10.07
N GLU A 21 -3.76 3.53 9.45
CA GLU A 21 -4.38 2.41 10.18
C GLU A 21 -3.36 1.67 11.06
N PHE A 22 -2.18 1.38 10.51
CA PHE A 22 -1.09 0.75 11.25
C PHE A 22 -0.69 1.59 12.47
N MET A 23 -0.49 2.90 12.28
CA MET A 23 -0.13 3.81 13.38
C MET A 23 -1.20 3.87 14.45
N ARG A 24 -2.50 3.86 14.08
CA ARG A 24 -3.60 3.80 15.05
C ARG A 24 -3.55 2.51 15.89
N ILE A 25 -3.23 1.37 15.29
CA ILE A 25 -3.10 0.10 16.02
C ILE A 25 -1.91 0.14 16.98
N ILE A 26 -0.74 0.60 16.51
CA ILE A 26 0.49 0.63 17.32
C ILE A 26 0.38 1.64 18.47
N ALA A 27 -0.24 2.80 18.22
CA ALA A 27 -0.43 3.84 19.22
C ALA A 27 -1.51 3.50 20.25
N ASN A 28 -2.37 2.50 20.01
CA ASN A 28 -3.44 2.16 20.93
C ASN A 28 -2.89 1.56 22.24
N PRO A 29 -3.09 2.22 23.39
CA PRO A 29 -2.57 1.73 24.68
C PRO A 29 -3.38 0.56 25.24
N LYS A 30 -4.60 0.32 24.74
CA LYS A 30 -5.47 -0.78 25.19
C LYS A 30 -5.13 -2.12 24.55
N LEU A 31 -4.26 -2.13 23.55
CA LEU A 31 -3.83 -3.34 22.85
C LEU A 31 -2.49 -3.81 23.37
N ASP A 32 -2.39 -5.09 23.72
CA ASP A 32 -1.12 -5.72 24.01
C ASP A 32 -0.31 -5.99 22.71
N LYS A 33 0.95 -6.40 22.88
CA LYS A 33 1.85 -6.70 21.75
C LYS A 33 1.30 -7.81 20.83
N LYS A 34 0.63 -8.81 21.38
CA LYS A 34 0.07 -9.95 20.63
C LYS A 34 -1.10 -9.49 19.77
N GLN A 35 -2.01 -8.71 20.35
CA GLN A 35 -3.16 -8.13 19.66
C GLN A 35 -2.71 -7.18 18.56
N LYS A 36 -1.75 -6.30 18.82
CA LYS A 36 -1.14 -5.43 17.79
C LYS A 36 -0.60 -6.25 16.63
N ASN A 37 0.18 -7.30 16.90
CA ASN A 37 0.71 -8.17 15.85
C ASN A 37 -0.38 -8.87 15.03
N ILE A 38 -1.46 -9.33 15.67
CA ILE A 38 -2.58 -9.97 14.96
C ILE A 38 -3.27 -8.97 14.03
N LEU A 39 -3.52 -7.76 14.52
CA LEU A 39 -4.23 -6.72 13.77
C LEU A 39 -3.38 -6.12 12.63
N THR A 40 -2.05 -6.03 12.78
CA THR A 40 -1.17 -5.48 11.75
C THR A 40 -0.82 -6.46 10.63
N LYS A 41 -0.87 -7.78 10.88
CA LYS A 41 -0.62 -8.83 9.86
C LYS A 41 -1.37 -8.61 8.54
N PRO A 42 -2.71 -8.43 8.53
CA PRO A 42 -3.43 -8.20 7.28
C PRO A 42 -3.01 -6.91 6.56
N LEU A 43 -2.55 -5.88 7.29
CA LEU A 43 -2.09 -4.62 6.68
C LEU A 43 -0.80 -4.81 5.88
N VAL A 44 0.10 -5.68 6.35
CA VAL A 44 1.32 -6.04 5.61
C VAL A 44 0.96 -6.69 4.28
N THR A 45 0.03 -7.65 4.29
CA THR A 45 -0.44 -8.30 3.06
C THR A 45 -1.08 -7.30 2.09
N LYS A 46 -1.95 -6.41 2.58
CA LYS A 46 -2.56 -5.35 1.76
C LYS A 46 -1.50 -4.43 1.16
N LYS A 47 -0.50 -4.00 1.94
CA LYS A 47 0.61 -3.17 1.46
C LYS A 47 1.38 -3.86 0.32
N GLN A 48 1.68 -5.15 0.47
CA GLN A 48 2.41 -5.89 -0.56
C GLN A 48 1.60 -6.00 -1.86
N ILE A 49 0.29 -6.24 -1.78
CA ILE A 49 -0.58 -6.27 -2.97
C ILE A 49 -0.49 -4.94 -3.70
N LEU A 50 -0.60 -3.81 -2.98
CA LEU A 50 -0.53 -2.49 -3.58
C LEU A 50 0.83 -2.24 -4.27
N LEU A 51 1.93 -2.59 -3.61
CA LEU A 51 3.27 -2.43 -4.19
C LEU A 51 3.46 -3.26 -5.46
N ASN A 52 3.05 -4.53 -5.43
CA ASN A 52 3.13 -5.41 -6.60
C ASN A 52 2.30 -4.89 -7.77
N THR A 53 1.10 -4.35 -7.49
CA THR A 53 0.25 -3.76 -8.53
C THR A 53 0.89 -2.50 -9.12
N LEU A 54 1.45 -1.61 -8.29
CA LEU A 54 2.13 -0.40 -8.77
C LEU A 54 3.35 -0.75 -9.63
N GLU A 55 4.14 -1.72 -9.21
CA GLU A 55 5.28 -2.23 -9.97
C GLU A 55 4.84 -2.78 -11.33
N SER A 56 3.80 -3.62 -11.35
CA SER A 56 3.26 -4.20 -12.58
C SER A 56 2.79 -3.12 -13.57
N LEU A 57 2.11 -2.08 -13.08
CA LEU A 57 1.67 -0.95 -13.91
C LEU A 57 2.84 -0.14 -14.44
N THR A 58 3.87 0.09 -13.61
CA THR A 58 5.09 0.80 -14.02
C THR A 58 5.86 0.03 -15.09
N MET A 59 5.89 -1.31 -15.01
CA MET A 59 6.51 -2.16 -16.03
C MET A 59 5.80 -2.08 -17.38
N ILE A 60 4.47 -1.96 -17.39
CA ILE A 60 3.69 -1.79 -18.62
C ILE A 60 4.02 -0.46 -19.29
N GLU A 61 4.03 0.64 -18.53
CA GLU A 61 4.37 1.98 -19.07
C GLU A 61 5.77 2.02 -19.70
N ARG A 62 6.77 1.40 -19.03
CA ARG A 62 8.13 1.33 -19.59
C ARG A 62 8.19 0.59 -20.93
N ARG A 63 7.37 -0.44 -21.12
CA ARG A 63 7.28 -1.16 -22.41
C ARG A 63 6.62 -0.30 -23.48
N GLU A 64 5.57 0.44 -23.14
CA GLU A 64 4.93 1.38 -24.07
C GLU A 64 5.85 2.54 -24.47
N ASP A 65 6.77 2.97 -23.60
CA ASP A 65 7.77 4.00 -23.89
C ASP A 65 8.97 3.45 -24.72
N GLU A 66 9.18 2.12 -24.75
CA GLU A 66 10.24 1.43 -25.50
C GLU A 66 9.81 0.97 -26.91
N GLU A 67 8.51 0.94 -27.22
CA GLU A 67 7.90 0.67 -28.54
C GLU A 67 7.59 1.95 -29.34
#